data_AF-A0A814R7A1-F1
#
_entry.id   AF-A0A814R7A1-F1
#
_cell.length_a   1.000
_cell.length_b   1.000
_cell.length_c   1.000
_cell.angle_alpha   90.00
_cell.angle_beta   90.00
_cell.angle_gamma   90.00
#
_symmetry.space_group_name_H-M   'P 1'
#
loop_
_entity.id
_entity.type
_entity.pdbx_description
1 polymer ?
#
loop_
_entity_poly.entity_id
_entity_poly.type
_entity_poly.pdbx_seq_one_letter_code
_entity_poly.pdbx_strand_id
1 'polypeptide(L)'
;MTDQVFNAIPRHYLVRDKIDILIKRHRNNYFLDQNQDDIDQNLDELVRPKSMVTEQNLNKSVSRDYRAKIRKVDWVLKCNEPFATPFKENINNDSYTSINNMFDDAARIYRRHSPQYNEAKATVSSENRRRVHKRKEQENQESESDESQPNENIRFTKDQILNEISRNYIQFKGKIKFDFNSTISIHFKNM
;
A
#
# COMPACT_ATOMS: atom_id res chain seq x y z
N MET A 1 14.94 -6.41 21.33
CA MET A 1 15.44 -6.80 20.00
C MET A 1 16.90 -7.18 20.20
N THR A 2 17.17 -8.47 20.28
CA THR A 2 18.51 -9.04 20.51
C THR A 2 19.21 -9.27 19.17
N ASP A 3 20.50 -8.97 19.11
CA ASP A 3 21.43 -9.16 17.99
C ASP A 3 20.89 -8.79 16.61
N GLN A 4 20.87 -7.47 16.36
CA GLN A 4 20.66 -6.95 15.02
C GLN A 4 21.87 -7.28 14.13
N VAL A 5 21.62 -8.05 13.07
CA VAL A 5 22.59 -8.39 12.00
C VAL A 5 23.25 -7.15 11.38
N PHE A 6 22.64 -5.98 11.51
CA PHE A 6 23.14 -4.70 10.99
C PHE A 6 23.31 -3.69 12.12
N ASN A 7 24.09 -2.64 11.88
CA ASN A 7 24.09 -1.45 12.73
C ASN A 7 22.70 -0.82 12.86
N ALA A 8 22.37 -0.33 14.05
CA ALA A 8 21.15 0.43 14.28
C ALA A 8 21.27 1.80 13.61
N ILE A 9 20.29 2.18 12.79
CA ILE A 9 20.34 3.49 12.11
C ILE A 9 20.09 4.60 13.15
N PRO A 10 20.94 5.64 13.23
CA PRO A 10 20.81 6.67 14.27
C PRO A 10 19.46 7.38 14.24
N ARG A 11 18.90 7.64 15.44
CA ARG A 11 17.56 8.24 15.58
C ARG A 11 17.46 9.65 14.97
N HIS A 12 18.55 10.41 14.95
CA HIS A 12 18.60 11.79 14.46
C HIS A 12 18.70 11.93 12.93
N TYR A 13 18.94 10.84 12.18
CA TYR A 13 18.99 10.90 10.70
C TYR A 13 17.64 11.32 10.10
N LEU A 14 17.64 11.95 8.93
CA LEU A 14 16.40 12.27 8.23
C LEU A 14 15.72 10.99 7.73
N VAL A 15 14.43 11.08 7.40
CA VAL A 15 13.68 9.91 6.89
C VAL A 15 14.26 9.44 5.55
N ARG A 16 14.75 10.35 4.71
CA ARG A 16 15.41 10.00 3.44
C ARG A 16 16.71 9.20 3.64
N ASP A 17 17.54 9.57 4.61
CA ASP A 17 18.84 8.91 4.82
C ASP A 17 18.62 7.51 5.43
N LYS A 18 17.66 7.41 6.36
CA LYS A 18 17.21 6.14 6.92
C LYS A 18 16.70 5.18 5.85
N ILE A 19 15.90 5.66 4.88
CA ILE A 19 15.35 4.77 3.84
C ILE A 19 16.41 4.40 2.80
N ASP A 20 17.35 5.28 2.45
CA ASP A 20 18.45 4.96 1.54
C ASP A 20 19.32 3.82 2.08
N ILE A 21 19.70 3.86 3.37
CA ILE A 21 20.40 2.75 4.04
C ILE A 21 19.61 1.44 3.93
N LEU A 22 18.31 1.47 4.22
CA LEU A 22 17.44 0.28 4.15
C LEU A 22 17.31 -0.27 2.72
N ILE A 23 17.26 0.61 1.72
CA ILE A 23 17.21 0.24 0.30
C ILE A 23 18.55 -0.32 -0.16
N LYS A 24 19.69 0.26 0.25
CA LYS A 24 21.03 -0.28 -0.04
C LYS A 24 21.20 -1.68 0.54
N ARG A 25 20.77 -1.93 1.79
CA ARG A 25 20.70 -3.29 2.37
C ARG A 25 19.80 -4.21 1.54
N HIS A 26 18.61 -3.76 1.14
CA HIS A 26 17.68 -4.56 0.35
C HIS A 26 18.19 -4.93 -1.04
N ARG A 27 18.83 -3.99 -1.75
CA ARG A 27 19.39 -4.17 -3.10
C ARG A 27 20.54 -5.17 -3.12
N ASN A 28 21.34 -5.23 -2.06
CA ASN A 28 22.38 -6.26 -1.85
C ASN A 28 21.82 -7.59 -1.32
N ASN A 29 20.51 -7.83 -1.43
CA ASN A 29 19.83 -9.01 -0.84
C ASN A 29 20.16 -9.24 0.65
N TYR A 30 20.38 -8.17 1.40
CA TYR A 30 20.83 -8.20 2.79
C TYR A 30 22.17 -8.94 3.02
N PHE A 31 23.01 -9.09 1.99
CA PHE A 31 24.28 -9.84 2.04
C PHE A 31 24.10 -11.30 2.49
N LEU A 32 22.93 -11.89 2.17
CA LEU A 32 22.56 -13.25 2.51
C LEU A 32 23.58 -14.26 1.96
N ASP A 33 24.09 -15.12 2.85
CA ASP A 33 25.06 -16.18 2.61
C ASP A 33 26.40 -15.73 2.01
N GLN A 34 26.75 -14.45 2.17
CA GLN A 34 28.06 -13.88 1.79
C GLN A 34 29.03 -13.85 2.97
N ASN A 35 30.33 -14.10 2.74
CA ASN A 35 31.36 -13.93 3.76
C ASN A 35 31.64 -12.43 3.97
N GLN A 36 32.10 -12.03 5.15
CA GLN A 36 32.38 -10.62 5.43
C GLN A 36 33.54 -10.04 4.62
N ASP A 37 34.51 -10.89 4.26
CA ASP A 37 35.67 -10.49 3.45
C ASP A 37 35.29 -10.20 1.99
N ASP A 38 34.19 -10.80 1.50
CA ASP A 38 33.64 -10.57 0.16
C ASP A 38 32.78 -9.29 0.07
N ILE A 39 32.44 -8.68 1.22
CA ILE A 39 31.63 -7.46 1.28
C ILE A 39 32.53 -6.25 1.06
N ASP A 40 32.18 -5.43 0.05
CA ASP A 40 32.92 -4.21 -0.28
C ASP A 40 33.08 -3.29 0.95
N GLN A 41 34.33 -3.09 1.36
CA GLN A 41 34.71 -2.31 2.53
C GLN A 41 34.47 -0.80 2.33
N ASN A 42 34.27 -0.34 1.09
CA ASN A 42 33.89 1.03 0.78
C ASN A 42 32.39 1.31 1.06
N LEU A 43 31.59 0.27 1.34
CA LEU A 43 30.21 0.44 1.77
C LEU A 43 30.14 1.05 3.19
N ASP A 44 29.20 1.99 3.36
CA ASP A 44 28.84 2.57 4.65
C ASP A 44 28.64 1.49 5.74
N GLU A 45 29.19 1.72 6.93
CA GLU A 45 29.08 0.82 8.08
C GLU A 45 27.61 0.63 8.56
N LEU A 46 26.73 1.57 8.22
CA LEU A 46 25.28 1.44 8.41
C LEU A 46 24.63 0.55 7.34
N VAL A 47 25.28 0.30 6.20
CA VAL A 47 24.78 -0.64 5.18
C VAL A 47 25.32 -2.05 5.43
N ARG A 48 26.59 -2.18 5.82
CA ARG A 48 27.25 -3.48 6.04
C ARG A 48 26.66 -4.27 7.22
N PRO A 49 26.66 -5.61 7.16
CA PRO A 49 26.26 -6.47 8.28
C PRO A 49 27.42 -6.66 9.27
N LYS A 50 27.09 -6.87 10.55
CA LYS A 50 28.05 -7.10 11.64
C LYS A 50 28.63 -8.52 11.66
N SER A 51 27.93 -9.46 11.03
CA SER A 51 28.25 -10.88 10.98
C SER A 51 27.65 -11.47 9.70
N MET A 52 28.04 -12.70 9.35
CA MET A 52 27.47 -13.44 8.22
C MET A 52 25.93 -13.47 8.32
N VAL A 53 25.26 -13.09 7.23
CA VAL A 53 23.79 -13.07 7.19
C VAL A 53 23.27 -14.41 6.71
N THR A 54 22.48 -15.08 7.53
CA THR A 54 21.80 -16.34 7.18
C THR A 54 20.30 -16.10 7.13
N GLU A 55 19.55 -16.97 6.44
CA GLU A 55 18.09 -16.78 6.37
C GLU A 55 17.47 -16.77 7.78
N GLN A 56 17.99 -17.57 8.71
CA GLN A 56 17.51 -17.64 10.09
C GLN A 56 17.75 -16.34 10.86
N ASN A 57 18.94 -15.72 10.76
CA ASN A 57 19.23 -14.47 11.49
C ASN A 57 18.59 -13.23 10.82
N LEU A 58 18.45 -13.25 9.49
CA LEU A 58 17.73 -12.25 8.72
C LEU A 58 16.23 -12.26 9.05
N ASN A 59 15.59 -13.44 9.11
CA ASN A 59 14.18 -13.57 9.47
C ASN A 59 13.87 -13.11 10.91
N LYS A 60 14.83 -13.27 11.84
CA LYS A 60 14.75 -12.72 13.21
C LYS A 60 14.93 -11.20 13.25
N SER A 61 15.83 -10.66 12.41
CA SER A 61 16.19 -9.22 12.41
C SER A 61 15.24 -8.35 11.60
N VAL A 62 14.74 -8.83 10.46
CA VAL A 62 13.97 -8.07 9.47
C VAL A 62 12.77 -8.88 8.98
N SER A 63 11.58 -8.51 9.46
CA SER A 63 10.35 -9.24 9.13
C SER A 63 10.04 -9.22 7.63
N ARG A 64 9.30 -10.24 7.16
CA ARG A 64 8.87 -10.33 5.75
C ARG A 64 8.03 -9.13 5.32
N ASP A 65 7.17 -8.61 6.19
CA ASP A 65 6.40 -7.38 5.93
C ASP A 65 7.31 -6.16 5.77
N TYR A 66 8.30 -5.99 6.64
CA TYR A 66 9.25 -4.88 6.56
C TYR A 66 10.06 -4.91 5.27
N ARG A 67 10.55 -6.09 4.86
CA ARG A 67 11.20 -6.29 3.55
C ARG A 67 10.25 -5.96 2.38
N ALA A 68 8.98 -6.35 2.47
CA ALA A 68 7.97 -6.02 1.46
C ALA A 68 7.64 -4.53 1.38
N LYS A 69 7.72 -3.79 2.50
CA LYS A 69 7.60 -2.32 2.56
C LYS A 69 8.77 -1.64 1.88
N ILE A 70 10.02 -2.00 2.21
CA ILE A 70 11.22 -1.47 1.56
C ILE A 70 11.18 -1.71 0.04
N ARG A 71 10.81 -2.93 -0.40
CA ARG A 71 10.67 -3.26 -1.82
C ARG A 71 9.70 -2.36 -2.58
N LYS A 72 8.60 -1.94 -1.95
CA LYS A 72 7.63 -1.01 -2.56
C LYS A 72 8.24 0.38 -2.75
N VAL A 73 8.99 0.88 -1.76
CA VAL A 73 9.70 2.16 -1.87
C VAL A 73 10.75 2.11 -2.99
N ASP A 74 11.59 1.07 -3.01
CA ASP A 74 12.59 0.88 -4.07
C ASP A 74 11.96 0.82 -5.47
N TRP A 75 10.81 0.16 -5.60
CA TRP A 75 10.04 0.13 -6.86
C TRP A 75 9.55 1.52 -7.29
N VAL A 76 8.96 2.31 -6.39
CA VAL A 76 8.49 3.67 -6.73
C VAL A 76 9.67 4.60 -7.08
N LEU A 77 10.79 4.51 -6.36
CA LEU A 77 12.00 5.29 -6.66
C LEU A 77 12.62 4.96 -8.02
N LYS A 78 12.62 3.69 -8.42
CA LYS A 78 13.08 3.23 -9.75
C LYS A 78 12.09 3.53 -10.89
N CYS A 79 10.84 3.87 -10.58
CA CYS A 79 9.81 4.13 -11.57
C CYS A 79 9.97 5.53 -12.19
N ASN A 80 10.04 5.62 -13.52
CA ASN A 80 10.20 6.89 -14.24
C ASN A 80 8.87 7.49 -14.72
N GLU A 81 7.75 6.92 -14.29
CA GLU A 81 6.40 7.35 -14.66
C GLU A 81 5.97 8.60 -13.88
N PRO A 82 5.13 9.49 -14.46
CA PRO A 82 4.70 10.73 -13.81
C PRO A 82 4.02 10.53 -12.44
N PHE A 83 3.36 9.39 -12.19
CA PHE A 83 2.74 9.10 -10.90
C PHE A 83 3.75 8.90 -9.76
N ALA A 84 5.02 8.65 -10.07
CA ALA A 84 6.09 8.49 -9.08
C ALA A 84 6.77 9.82 -8.72
N THR A 85 6.59 10.87 -9.53
CA THR A 85 7.23 12.18 -9.32
C THR A 85 6.89 12.80 -7.97
N PRO A 86 5.60 12.88 -7.52
CA PRO A 86 5.29 13.49 -6.22
C PRO A 86 5.92 12.76 -5.03
N PHE A 87 6.11 11.43 -5.14
CA PHE A 87 6.77 10.63 -4.10
C PHE A 87 8.28 10.96 -4.02
N LYS A 88 8.93 11.12 -5.19
CA LYS A 88 10.33 11.52 -5.29
C LYS A 88 10.55 12.94 -4.77
N GLU A 89 9.66 13.87 -5.12
CA GLU A 89 9.67 15.25 -4.62
C GLU A 89 9.50 15.30 -3.10
N ASN A 90 8.54 14.55 -2.53
CA ASN A 90 8.36 14.45 -1.08
C ASN A 90 9.57 13.85 -0.35
N ILE A 91 10.37 13.01 -1.00
CA ILE A 91 11.66 12.51 -0.47
C ILE A 91 12.73 13.61 -0.52
N ASN A 92 12.88 14.27 -1.66
CA ASN A 92 13.91 15.30 -1.86
C ASN A 92 13.67 16.53 -0.97
N ASN A 93 12.40 16.88 -0.76
CA ASN A 93 11.96 18.01 0.07
C ASN A 93 11.74 17.62 1.55
N ASP A 94 12.27 16.47 2.00
CA ASP A 94 12.18 15.96 3.39
C ASP A 94 10.76 15.98 4.00
N SER A 95 9.73 15.85 3.16
CA SER A 95 8.32 16.08 3.54
C SER A 95 7.68 14.93 4.31
N TYR A 96 8.36 13.78 4.41
CA TYR A 96 7.90 12.64 5.21
C TYR A 96 8.34 12.78 6.68
N THR A 97 7.37 13.04 7.57
CA THR A 97 7.60 13.11 9.02
C THR A 97 7.94 11.78 9.68
N SER A 98 7.67 10.64 9.02
CA SER A 98 8.05 9.31 9.50
C SER A 98 8.29 8.31 8.36
N ILE A 99 9.07 7.26 8.64
CA ILE A 99 9.26 6.12 7.73
C ILE A 99 7.92 5.42 7.43
N ASN A 100 7.01 5.35 8.41
CA ASN A 100 5.71 4.70 8.20
C ASN A 100 4.86 5.45 7.18
N ASN A 101 4.82 6.79 7.24
CA ASN A 101 4.10 7.63 6.28
C ASN A 101 4.62 7.39 4.85
N MET A 102 5.93 7.26 4.70
CA MET A 102 6.57 6.92 3.42
C MET A 102 6.22 5.50 2.94
N PHE A 103 6.20 4.51 3.84
CA PHE A 103 5.79 3.14 3.51
C PHE A 103 4.33 3.06 3.06
N ASP A 104 3.43 3.80 3.71
CA ASP A 104 2.01 3.82 3.37
C ASP A 104 1.75 4.50 2.02
N ASP A 105 2.47 5.58 1.72
CA ASP A 105 2.41 6.24 0.41
C ASP A 105 2.98 5.35 -0.71
N ALA A 106 4.18 4.78 -0.51
CA ALA A 106 4.75 3.83 -1.45
C ALA A 106 3.84 2.62 -1.67
N ALA A 107 3.18 2.11 -0.62
CA ALA A 107 2.20 1.04 -0.73
C ALA A 107 0.93 1.44 -1.49
N ARG A 108 0.46 2.68 -1.31
CA ARG A 108 -0.67 3.27 -2.06
C ARG A 108 -0.37 3.37 -3.55
N ILE A 109 0.81 3.89 -3.91
CA ILE A 109 1.27 4.01 -5.30
C ILE A 109 1.46 2.63 -5.92
N TYR A 110 2.22 1.74 -5.27
CA TYR A 110 2.45 0.37 -5.73
C TYR A 110 1.13 -0.40 -5.94
N ARG A 111 0.16 -0.28 -5.02
CA ARG A 111 -1.17 -0.91 -5.14
C ARG A 111 -1.95 -0.45 -6.37
N ARG A 112 -1.78 0.80 -6.81
CA ARG A 112 -2.51 1.37 -7.95
C ARG A 112 -1.82 1.05 -9.28
N HIS A 113 -0.50 1.14 -9.32
CA HIS A 113 0.26 1.19 -10.57
C HIS A 113 1.18 -0.01 -10.84
N SER A 114 1.48 -0.87 -9.85
CA SER A 114 2.34 -2.04 -10.08
C SER A 114 1.59 -3.14 -10.86
N PRO A 115 2.06 -3.54 -12.06
CA PRO A 115 1.43 -4.64 -12.82
C PRO A 115 1.40 -5.93 -12.02
N GLN A 116 2.51 -6.26 -11.36
CA GLN A 116 2.69 -7.43 -10.49
C GLN A 116 1.63 -7.51 -9.37
N TYR A 117 1.20 -6.36 -8.83
CA TYR A 117 0.14 -6.33 -7.80
C TYR A 117 -1.25 -6.57 -8.40
N ASN A 118 -1.50 -6.01 -9.58
CA ASN A 118 -2.77 -6.15 -10.30
C ASN A 118 -2.94 -7.57 -10.86
N GLU A 119 -1.89 -8.19 -11.39
CA GLU A 119 -1.83 -9.60 -11.81
C GLU A 119 -2.03 -10.56 -10.63
N ALA A 120 -1.37 -10.31 -9.49
CA ALA A 120 -1.55 -11.11 -8.28
C ALA A 120 -3.01 -11.03 -7.76
N LYS A 121 -3.67 -9.86 -7.89
CA LYS A 121 -5.10 -9.72 -7.59
C LYS A 121 -6.03 -10.36 -8.62
N ALA A 122 -5.59 -10.47 -9.87
CA ALA A 122 -6.33 -11.17 -10.93
C ALA A 122 -6.24 -12.69 -10.81
N THR A 123 -5.47 -13.24 -9.86
CA THR A 123 -5.33 -14.69 -9.64
C THR A 123 -5.97 -15.07 -8.31
N VAL A 124 -7.17 -15.68 -8.36
CA VAL A 124 -7.77 -16.31 -7.17
C VAL A 124 -7.27 -17.75 -7.08
N SER A 125 -6.84 -18.20 -5.90
CA SER A 125 -6.51 -19.60 -5.68
C SER A 125 -7.79 -20.44 -5.67
N SER A 126 -7.98 -21.27 -6.69
CA SER A 126 -8.92 -22.40 -6.62
C SER A 126 -8.43 -23.41 -5.57
N GLU A 127 -9.38 -24.03 -4.85
CA GLU A 127 -9.19 -25.20 -3.97
C GLU A 127 -8.21 -26.23 -4.56
N ASN A 128 -8.26 -26.44 -5.89
CA ASN A 128 -7.48 -27.44 -6.62
C ASN A 128 -6.14 -26.93 -7.19
N ARG A 129 -5.55 -25.87 -6.62
CA ARG A 129 -4.25 -25.27 -7.00
C ARG A 129 -4.12 -24.79 -8.47
N ARG A 130 -5.18 -24.88 -9.29
CA ARG A 130 -5.19 -24.31 -10.65
C ARG A 130 -5.36 -22.78 -10.57
N ARG A 131 -4.53 -22.05 -11.30
CA ARG A 131 -4.65 -20.58 -11.43
C ARG A 131 -5.91 -20.27 -12.22
N VAL A 132 -6.90 -19.64 -11.59
CA VAL A 132 -8.07 -19.11 -12.29
C VAL A 132 -7.88 -17.60 -12.46
N HIS A 133 -7.77 -17.17 -13.72
CA HIS A 133 -7.74 -15.75 -14.05
C HIS A 133 -9.12 -15.15 -13.80
N LYS A 134 -9.20 -14.16 -12.92
CA LYS A 134 -10.42 -13.40 -12.65
C LYS A 134 -10.74 -12.55 -13.87
N ARG A 135 -11.60 -13.08 -14.75
CA ARG A 135 -12.08 -12.39 -15.96
C ARG A 135 -12.70 -11.08 -15.49
N LYS A 136 -12.05 -9.96 -15.81
CA LYS A 136 -12.57 -8.62 -15.55
C LYS A 136 -13.66 -8.40 -16.59
N GLU A 137 -14.91 -8.50 -16.17
CA GLU A 137 -16.05 -8.16 -17.03
C GLU A 137 -15.86 -6.73 -17.53
N GLN A 138 -15.85 -6.56 -18.85
CA GLN A 138 -15.80 -5.26 -19.48
C GLN A 138 -17.21 -4.69 -19.42
N GLU A 139 -17.36 -3.53 -18.78
CA GLU A 139 -18.56 -2.70 -18.92
C GLU A 139 -18.63 -2.21 -20.37
N ASN A 140 -19.40 -2.92 -21.21
CA ASN A 140 -20.24 -2.38 -22.29
C ASN A 140 -20.86 -3.52 -23.13
N GLN A 141 -22.12 -3.87 -22.85
CA GLN A 141 -23.24 -3.72 -23.79
C GLN A 141 -24.57 -4.14 -23.13
N GLU A 142 -25.67 -3.80 -23.78
CA GLU A 142 -27.05 -3.75 -23.24
C GLU A 142 -27.77 -5.11 -23.27
N SER A 143 -29.07 -5.07 -22.92
CA SER A 143 -30.12 -6.10 -23.06
C SER A 143 -30.20 -7.25 -22.03
N GLU A 144 -31.16 -7.08 -21.11
CA GLU A 144 -32.23 -8.03 -20.73
C GLU A 144 -31.96 -9.55 -20.75
N SER A 145 -32.04 -10.21 -19.59
CA SER A 145 -33.26 -10.98 -19.20
C SER A 145 -33.12 -11.74 -17.86
N ASP A 146 -34.27 -11.83 -17.18
CA ASP A 146 -34.73 -12.76 -16.14
C ASP A 146 -33.97 -13.09 -14.84
N GLU A 147 -34.77 -12.96 -13.78
CA GLU A 147 -34.56 -13.20 -12.36
C GLU A 147 -34.04 -14.62 -12.06
N SER A 148 -33.13 -14.80 -11.08
CA SER A 148 -33.49 -14.97 -9.65
C SER A 148 -32.21 -15.30 -8.85
N GLN A 149 -32.07 -15.14 -7.53
CA GLN A 149 -32.84 -14.52 -6.42
C GLN A 149 -31.79 -14.00 -5.37
N PRO A 150 -32.13 -13.37 -4.22
CA PRO A 150 -31.46 -12.13 -3.83
C PRO A 150 -30.37 -12.24 -2.75
N ASN A 151 -29.54 -11.19 -2.69
CA ASN A 151 -28.83 -10.77 -1.48
C ASN A 151 -28.94 -9.23 -1.39
N GLU A 152 -29.78 -8.74 -0.47
CA GLU A 152 -30.28 -7.37 -0.47
C GLU A 152 -29.24 -6.32 -0.05
N ASN A 153 -28.43 -5.84 -1.02
CA ASN A 153 -27.91 -4.47 -0.95
C ASN A 153 -28.93 -3.53 -1.60
N ILE A 154 -29.83 -2.97 -0.79
CA ILE A 154 -30.85 -2.01 -1.25
C ILE A 154 -30.15 -0.73 -1.74
N ARG A 155 -29.87 -0.67 -3.05
CA ARG A 155 -29.40 0.53 -3.73
C ARG A 155 -30.60 1.41 -4.04
N PHE A 156 -30.89 2.35 -3.15
CA PHE A 156 -31.86 3.41 -3.44
C PHE A 156 -31.39 4.27 -4.61
N THR A 157 -32.27 4.51 -5.58
CA THR A 157 -32.00 5.46 -6.66
C THR A 157 -32.02 6.89 -6.11
N LYS A 158 -31.41 7.83 -6.86
CA LYS A 158 -31.35 9.25 -6.48
C LYS A 158 -32.76 9.82 -6.20
N ASP A 159 -33.74 9.41 -6.98
CA ASP A 159 -35.12 9.91 -6.87
C ASP A 159 -35.88 9.28 -5.69
N GLN A 160 -35.56 8.03 -5.32
CA GLN A 160 -36.06 7.43 -4.09
C GLN A 160 -35.52 8.15 -2.84
N ILE A 161 -34.22 8.49 -2.84
CA ILE A 161 -33.59 9.27 -1.76
C ILE A 161 -34.24 10.65 -1.64
N LEU A 162 -34.47 11.35 -2.77
CA LEU A 162 -35.10 12.67 -2.77
C LEU A 162 -36.57 12.64 -2.32
N ASN A 163 -37.34 11.63 -2.72
CA ASN A 163 -38.71 11.45 -2.25
C ASN A 163 -38.78 11.18 -0.74
N GLU A 164 -37.89 10.36 -0.20
CA GLU A 164 -37.91 9.99 1.21
C GLU A 164 -37.41 11.12 2.12
N ILE A 165 -36.44 11.92 1.66
CA ILE A 165 -36.06 13.20 2.31
C ILE A 165 -37.24 14.18 2.30
N SER A 166 -38.00 14.23 1.20
CA SER A 166 -39.15 15.14 1.06
C SER A 166 -40.30 14.76 1.99
N ARG A 167 -40.65 13.47 2.12
CA ARG A 167 -41.67 12.98 3.06
C ARG A 167 -41.32 13.30 4.51
N ASN A 168 -40.07 13.10 4.90
CA ASN A 168 -39.63 13.21 6.29
C ASN A 168 -38.97 14.57 6.61
N TYR A 169 -39.16 15.58 5.74
CA TYR A 169 -38.48 16.87 5.80
C TYR A 169 -38.56 17.57 7.17
N ILE A 170 -39.70 17.47 7.86
CA ILE A 170 -39.90 18.04 9.20
C ILE A 170 -38.96 17.40 10.23
N GLN A 171 -38.71 16.09 10.14
CA GLN A 171 -37.87 15.33 11.06
C GLN A 171 -36.36 15.56 10.82
N PHE A 172 -36.00 15.90 9.57
CA PHE A 172 -34.62 16.20 9.15
C PHE A 172 -34.25 17.69 9.20
N LYS A 173 -35.20 18.59 9.51
CA LYS A 173 -35.00 20.04 9.54
C LYS A 173 -33.87 20.41 10.52
N GLY A 174 -32.76 20.91 9.98
CA GLY A 174 -31.56 21.30 10.72
C GLY A 174 -30.47 20.22 10.89
N LYS A 175 -30.63 19.01 10.34
CA LYS A 175 -29.64 17.91 10.47
C LYS A 175 -28.90 17.51 9.18
N ILE A 176 -29.28 18.03 8.02
CA ILE A 176 -28.64 17.70 6.73
C ILE A 176 -27.70 18.85 6.30
N LYS A 177 -26.45 18.49 5.98
CA LYS A 177 -25.52 19.33 5.20
C LYS A 177 -25.37 18.74 3.80
N PHE A 178 -25.34 19.59 2.79
CA PHE A 178 -25.10 19.20 1.41
C PHE A 178 -23.73 19.72 0.96
N ASP A 179 -22.82 18.81 0.59
CA ASP A 179 -21.61 19.14 -0.17
C ASP A 179 -21.84 18.74 -1.63
N PHE A 180 -21.73 19.72 -2.54
CA PHE A 180 -22.08 19.53 -3.95
C PHE A 180 -21.04 18.70 -4.73
N ASN A 181 -19.89 18.40 -4.14
CA ASN A 181 -18.86 17.55 -4.73
C ASN A 181 -19.13 16.06 -4.45
N SER A 182 -20.17 15.53 -5.10
CA SER A 182 -20.40 14.10 -5.40
C SER A 182 -20.73 13.10 -4.28
N THR A 183 -20.87 13.49 -3.01
CA THR A 183 -21.37 12.57 -1.96
C THR A 183 -22.36 13.24 -1.00
N ILE A 184 -23.56 12.69 -0.85
CA ILE A 184 -24.50 13.07 0.23
C ILE A 184 -24.22 12.19 1.44
N SER A 185 -23.76 12.78 2.54
CA SER A 185 -23.48 12.09 3.81
C SER A 185 -24.51 12.45 4.87
N ILE A 186 -25.43 11.53 5.19
CA ILE A 186 -26.43 11.71 6.23
C ILE A 186 -25.88 11.16 7.56
N HIS A 187 -25.61 12.04 8.52
CA HIS A 187 -25.14 11.65 9.85
C HIS A 187 -26.29 11.54 10.84
N PHE A 188 -26.65 10.30 11.20
CA PHE A 188 -27.55 10.03 12.31
C PHE A 188 -26.78 10.15 13.63
N LYS A 189 -27.12 11.17 14.44
CA LYS A 189 -26.82 11.15 15.87
C LYS A 189 -27.89 10.32 16.56
N ASN A 190 -27.52 9.16 17.07
CA ASN A 190 -28.34 8.44 18.04
C ASN A 190 -28.46 9.30 19.32
N MET A 191 -29.67 9.32 19.89
CA MET A 191 -29.90 9.73 21.27
C MET A 191 -29.79 8.51 22.18
#